data_AF-A0A5D4T8N2-F1
#
_entry.id   AF-A0A5D4T8N2-F1
#
_cell.length_a   1.000
_cell.length_b   1.000
_cell.length_c   1.000
_cell.angle_alpha   90.00
_cell.angle_beta   90.00
_cell.angle_gamma   90.00
#
_symmetry.space_group_name_H-M   'P 1'
#
loop_
_entity.id
_entity.type
_entity.pdbx_description
1 polymer ?
#
loop_
_entity_poly.entity_id
_entity_poly.type
_entity_poly.pdbx_seq_one_letter_code
_entity_poly.pdbx_strand_id
1 'polypeptide(L)' 'MLMKNTGGENDYPLILTAKEICEILKISKPTAYEIMSRSNFPLLKIGKCKRVFRNDFFDWLKSERKNHHSNNKKL' A
#
# COMPACT_ATOMS: atom_id res chain seq x y z
N MET A 1 -4.54 2.94 23.40
CA MET A 1 -3.17 2.51 23.07
C MET A 1 -2.82 3.07 21.69
N LEU A 2 -2.20 4.26 21.65
CA LEU A 2 -1.74 4.88 20.40
C LEU A 2 -0.26 4.49 20.27
N MET A 3 0.05 3.44 19.51
CA MET A 3 1.43 3.14 19.17
C MET A 3 1.90 4.21 18.17
N LYS A 4 2.82 5.06 18.64
CA LYS A 4 3.61 5.99 17.84
C LYS A 4 4.38 5.16 16.82
N ASN A 5 3.98 5.20 15.55
CA ASN A 5 4.62 4.40 14.51
C ASN A 5 5.47 5.29 13.59
N THR A 6 6.68 5.59 14.04
CA THR A 6 7.83 5.71 13.13
C THR A 6 8.51 4.35 13.10
N GLY A 7 7.78 3.34 12.61
CA GLY A 7 8.32 2.02 12.33
C GLY A 7 8.87 1.98 10.92
N GLY A 8 10.04 1.37 10.74
CA GLY A 8 10.64 1.19 9.41
C GLY A 8 9.81 0.23 8.55
N GLU A 9 10.10 0.17 7.25
CA GLU A 9 9.44 -0.77 6.32
C GLU A 9 9.46 -2.21 6.86
N ASN A 10 10.48 -2.58 7.65
CA ASN A 10 10.70 -3.92 8.20
C ASN A 10 9.83 -4.30 9.42
N ASP A 11 9.11 -3.35 10.03
CA ASP A 11 8.27 -3.62 11.21
C ASP A 11 6.93 -4.30 10.86
N TYR A 12 6.66 -4.42 9.56
CA TYR A 12 5.46 -5.08 9.04
C TYR A 12 5.76 -6.51 8.59
N PRO A 13 4.76 -7.40 8.59
CA PRO A 13 4.93 -8.78 8.11
C PRO A 13 5.36 -8.78 6.63
N LEU A 14 6.07 -9.84 6.22
CA LEU A 14 6.57 -9.99 4.84
C LEU A 14 5.44 -9.89 3.80
N ILE A 15 4.24 -10.35 4.16
CA ILE A 15 3.04 -10.29 3.34
C ILE A 15 2.01 -9.42 4.07
N LEU A 16 1.55 -8.37 3.40
CA LEU A 16 0.53 -7.47 3.91
C LEU A 16 -0.85 -7.89 3.44
N THR A 17 -1.84 -7.70 4.30
CA THR A 17 -3.26 -7.79 3.98
C THR A 17 -3.86 -6.38 3.84
N ALA A 18 -5.13 -6.31 3.46
CA ALA A 18 -5.87 -5.05 3.45
C ALA A 18 -5.87 -4.35 4.83
N LYS A 19 -5.80 -5.12 5.94
CA LYS A 19 -5.79 -4.57 7.30
C LYS A 19 -4.50 -3.79 7.56
N GLU A 20 -3.33 -4.38 7.29
CA GLU A 20 -2.05 -3.70 7.44
C GLU A 20 -1.97 -2.47 6.52
N ILE A 21 -2.50 -2.57 5.30
CA ILE A 21 -2.57 -1.40 4.38
C ILE A 21 -3.41 -0.26 4.98
N CYS A 22 -4.56 -0.56 5.59
CA CYS A 22 -5.35 0.46 6.30
C CYS A 22 -4.56 1.12 7.44
N GLU A 23 -3.84 0.31 8.22
CA GLU A 23 -3.07 0.78 9.36
C GLU A 23 -1.87 1.64 8.94
N ILE A 24 -1.20 1.26 7.85
CA ILE A 24 -0.07 1.99 7.25
C ILE A 24 -0.54 3.31 6.64
N LEU A 25 -1.56 3.27 5.77
CA LEU A 25 -2.01 4.44 5.01
C LEU A 25 -3.01 5.32 5.77
N LYS A 26 -3.50 4.88 6.93
CA LYS A 26 -4.57 5.53 7.71
C LYS A 26 -5.85 5.77 6.90
N ILE A 27 -6.26 4.75 6.15
CA ILE A 27 -7.46 4.78 5.30
C ILE A 27 -8.50 3.72 5.70
N SER A 28 -9.71 3.89 5.18
CA SER A 28 -10.79 2.93 5.36
C SER A 28 -10.49 1.59 4.65
N LYS A 29 -11.09 0.50 5.14
CA LYS A 29 -11.00 -0.83 4.53
C LYS A 29 -11.54 -0.88 3.09
N PRO A 30 -12.68 -0.25 2.75
CA PRO A 30 -13.12 -0.10 1.37
C PRO A 30 -12.08 0.59 0.48
N THR A 31 -11.54 1.72 0.92
CA THR A 31 -10.51 2.45 0.16
C THR A 31 -9.24 1.61 -0.05
N ALA A 32 -8.82 0.83 0.95
CA ALA A 32 -7.71 -0.10 0.79
C ALA A 32 -8.01 -1.17 -0.28
N TYR A 33 -9.22 -1.73 -0.30
CA TYR A 33 -9.60 -2.68 -1.35
C TYR A 33 -9.66 -2.05 -2.75
N GLU A 34 -10.10 -0.81 -2.88
CA GLU A 34 -10.08 -0.06 -4.14
C GLU A 34 -8.65 0.11 -4.64
N ILE A 35 -7.72 0.53 -3.77
CA ILE A 35 -6.29 0.65 -4.08
C ILE A 35 -5.72 -0.70 -4.52
N MET A 36 -5.98 -1.77 -3.76
CA MET A 36 -5.55 -3.13 -4.08
C MET A 36 -6.19 -3.70 -5.36
N SER A 37 -7.19 -3.02 -5.93
CA SER A 37 -7.83 -3.41 -7.19
C SER A 37 -7.32 -2.62 -8.39
N ARG A 38 -6.43 -1.63 -8.18
CA ARG A 38 -5.83 -0.87 -9.28
C ARG A 38 -4.95 -1.79 -10.13
N SER A 39 -4.93 -1.54 -11.43
CA SER A 39 -4.17 -2.34 -12.41
C SER A 39 -2.65 -2.30 -12.18
N ASN A 40 -2.14 -1.23 -11.58
CA ASN A 40 -0.71 -1.06 -11.29
C ASN A 40 -0.31 -1.47 -9.87
N PHE A 41 -1.25 -1.96 -9.05
CA PHE A 41 -0.96 -2.42 -7.70
C PHE A 41 -0.31 -3.81 -7.75
N PRO A 42 0.78 -4.08 -7.01
CA PRO A 42 1.48 -5.37 -7.02
C PRO A 42 0.69 -6.46 -6.25
N LEU A 43 -0.49 -6.79 -6.75
CA LEU A 43 -1.44 -7.69 -6.10
C LEU A 43 -0.99 -9.14 -6.18
N LEU A 44 -0.84 -9.78 -5.03
CA LEU A 44 -0.77 -11.23 -4.89
C LEU A 44 -2.17 -11.78 -4.54
N LYS A 45 -2.76 -12.56 -5.45
CA LYS A 45 -4.09 -13.17 -5.25
C LYS A 45 -3.95 -14.66 -4.93
N ILE A 46 -4.43 -15.05 -3.76
CA ILE A 46 -4.47 -16.46 -3.33
C ILE A 46 -5.93 -16.80 -3.06
N GLY A 47 -6.58 -17.49 -4.01
CA GLY A 47 -8.03 -17.72 -3.99
C GLY A 47 -8.81 -16.41 -3.95
N LYS A 48 -9.62 -16.22 -2.89
CA LYS A 48 -10.38 -14.97 -2.64
C LYS A 48 -9.59 -13.91 -1.87
N CYS A 49 -8.40 -14.24 -1.38
CA CYS A 49 -7.59 -13.33 -0.57
C CYS A 49 -6.72 -12.44 -1.46
N LYS A 50 -6.72 -11.13 -1.14
CA LYS A 50 -5.80 -10.14 -1.69
C LYS A 50 -4.64 -9.91 -0.72
N ARG A 51 -3.42 -9.95 -1.22
CA ARG A 51 -2.16 -9.78 -0.49
C ARG A 51 -1.18 -8.96 -1.32
N VAL A 52 -0.09 -8.53 -0.70
CA VAL A 52 1.04 -7.88 -1.36
C VAL A 52 2.30 -8.15 -0.57
N PHE A 53 3.44 -8.33 -1.22
CA PHE A 53 4.71 -8.37 -0.51
C PHE A 53 5.03 -6.98 0.02
N ARG A 54 5.53 -6.92 1.25
CA ARG A 54 5.85 -5.68 1.95
C ARG A 54 6.74 -4.75 1.11
N ASN A 55 7.82 -5.30 0.55
CA ASN A 55 8.75 -4.53 -0.27
C ASN A 55 8.07 -3.97 -1.52
N ASP A 56 7.33 -4.81 -2.26
CA ASP A 56 6.59 -4.40 -3.46
C ASP A 56 5.59 -3.29 -3.16
N PHE A 57 4.90 -3.35 -2.01
CA PHE A 57 3.98 -2.31 -1.57
C PHE A 57 4.68 -0.96 -1.36
N PHE A 58 5.82 -0.95 -0.66
CA PHE A 58 6.57 0.29 -0.42
C PHE A 58 7.22 0.84 -1.69
N ASP A 59 7.68 -0.03 -2.58
CA ASP A 59 8.20 0.38 -3.88
C ASP A 59 7.10 0.96 -4.78
N TRP A 60 5.91 0.36 -4.74
CA TRP A 60 4.72 0.92 -5.37
C TRP A 60 4.39 2.31 -4.81
N LEU A 61 4.41 2.53 -3.49
CA LEU A 61 4.19 3.86 -2.88
C LEU A 61 5.22 4.90 -3.37
N LYS A 62 6.49 4.51 -3.46
CA LYS A 62 7.56 5.38 -4.02
C LYS A 62 7.26 5.74 -5.48
N SER A 63 6.70 4.81 -6.25
CA SER A 63 6.31 5.02 -7.65
C SER A 63 5.10 5.96 -7.80
N GLU A 64 4.06 5.80 -6.97
CA GLU A 64 2.86 6.65 -6.99
C GLU A 64 3.22 8.12 -6.71
N ARG A 65 4.16 8.36 -5.78
CA ARG A 65 4.68 9.71 -5.51
C ARG A 65 5.32 10.35 -6.74
N LYS A 66 6.09 9.59 -7.52
CA LYS A 66 6.74 10.09 -8.75
C LYS A 66 5.70 10.42 -9.82
N ASN A 67 4.70 9.55 -10.00
CA ASN A 67 3.62 9.76 -10.96
C ASN A 67 2.83 11.04 -10.67
N HIS A 68 2.54 11.31 -9.38
CA HIS A 68 1.85 12.53 -8.97
C HIS A 68 2.67 13.81 -9.24
N HIS A 69 3.99 13.77 -9.06
CA HIS A 69 4.86 14.92 -9.37
C HIS A 69 5.02 15.15 -10.89
N SER A 70 4.96 14.10 -11.70
CA SER A 70 5.10 14.21 -13.15
C SER A 70 3.84 14.78 -13.82
N ASN A 71 2.66 14.49 -13.28
CA ASN A 71 1.39 15.04 -13.79
C ASN A 71 1.23 16.54 -13.47
N ASN A 72 1.77 17.02 -12.34
CA ASN A 72 1.70 18.44 -11.98
C ASN A 72 2.71 19.34 -12.71
N LYS A 73 3.71 18.78 -13.41
CA LYS A 73 4.68 19.54 -14.23
C LYS A 73 4.25 19.75 -15.69
N LYS A 74 3.10 19.21 -16.09
CA LYS A 74 2.53 19.36 -17.45
C LYS A 74 1.45 20.45 -17.52
N LEU A 75 1.32 21.30 -16.49
CA LEU A 75 0.48 22.48 -16.45
C LEU A 75 1.36 23.73 -16.46
#